data_AF-A0A321LDR9-F1
#
_entry.id   AF-A0A321LDR9-F1
#
_cell.length_a   1.000
_cell.length_b   1.000
_cell.length_c   1.000
_cell.angle_alpha   90.00
_cell.angle_beta   90.00
_cell.angle_gamma   90.00
#
_symmetry.space_group_name_H-M   'P 1'
#
loop_
_entity.id
_entity.type
_entity.pdbx_description
1 polymer ?
#
loop_
_entity_poly.entity_id
_entity_poly.type
_entity_poly.pdbx_seq_one_letter_code
_entity_poly.pdbx_strand_id
1 'polypeptide(L)'
;MRRTIYTLLIAVGLCATACDNMKNTERTAQGSSTPAITDSQLEQDVQTALNSDPTIRAANLKVSADADKNKAEISGTVASEPLRTRAIDLAKTAHAGLLITDEIKVVPMEPTRGGYTEDQAREERAKARGSSEKIGDSVDDAWIHMKIVGKLIGDSKTPERKINVDVVQGVVTLRGSVAAQEQKTEAERIAKNTDGVKSVKNELVVMPRSKA
;
A
#
# COMPACT_ATOMS: atom_id res chain seq x y z
N MET A 1 -43.56 14.69 -50.66
CA MET A 1 -44.95 14.81 -51.18
C MET A 1 -45.52 13.40 -51.33
N ARG A 2 -46.66 13.11 -50.65
CA ARG A 2 -47.63 11.98 -50.82
C ARG A 2 -47.10 10.55 -50.52
N ARG A 3 -47.46 9.81 -49.43
CA ARG A 3 -48.77 9.25 -48.95
C ARG A 3 -49.49 8.51 -50.11
N THR A 4 -49.85 7.21 -50.11
CA THR A 4 -50.62 6.34 -49.18
C THR A 4 -50.69 4.89 -49.81
N ILE A 5 -50.78 3.75 -49.10
CA ILE A 5 -51.94 2.80 -48.91
C ILE A 5 -51.32 1.45 -48.45
N TYR A 6 -51.52 0.85 -47.25
CA TYR A 6 -52.68 0.20 -46.56
C TYR A 6 -53.22 -1.12 -47.16
N THR A 7 -52.76 -2.25 -46.60
CA THR A 7 -53.45 -3.55 -46.51
C THR A 7 -52.98 -4.20 -45.19
N LEU A 8 -53.67 -4.06 -44.06
CA LEU A 8 -54.87 -4.80 -43.62
C LEU A 8 -54.72 -6.33 -43.71
N LEU A 9 -54.26 -6.96 -42.62
CA LEU A 9 -54.63 -8.33 -42.25
C LEU A 9 -54.84 -8.37 -40.72
N ILE A 10 -56.10 -8.56 -40.35
CA ILE A 10 -56.63 -8.57 -38.99
C ILE A 10 -56.77 -10.03 -38.52
N ALA A 11 -56.25 -10.27 -37.31
CA ALA A 11 -56.69 -11.15 -36.20
C ALA A 11 -57.12 -12.60 -36.47
N VAL A 12 -56.56 -13.53 -35.67
CA VAL A 12 -57.18 -14.31 -34.56
C VAL A 12 -55.96 -14.98 -33.87
N GLY A 13 -55.69 -14.98 -32.56
CA GLY A 13 -56.49 -14.84 -31.36
C GLY A 13 -56.18 -16.05 -30.46
N LEU A 14 -55.42 -15.86 -29.37
CA LEU A 14 -55.64 -16.62 -28.13
C LEU A 14 -55.00 -15.85 -26.95
N CYS A 15 -55.83 -15.05 -26.31
CA CYS A 15 -55.63 -14.57 -24.95
C CYS A 15 -56.33 -15.57 -24.03
N ALA A 16 -55.61 -16.11 -23.05
CA ALA A 16 -56.23 -16.77 -21.90
C ALA A 16 -55.44 -16.35 -20.65
N THR A 17 -55.94 -15.31 -20.00
CA THR A 17 -55.68 -15.02 -18.59
C THR A 17 -56.40 -16.06 -17.74
N ALA A 18 -55.67 -16.69 -16.83
CA ALA A 18 -56.25 -17.30 -15.64
C ALA A 18 -55.31 -17.07 -14.45
N CYS A 19 -55.76 -16.26 -13.50
CA CYS A 19 -55.29 -16.27 -12.13
C CYS A 19 -55.74 -17.60 -11.50
N ASP A 20 -54.86 -18.30 -10.79
CA ASP A 20 -55.23 -18.78 -9.45
C ASP A 20 -54.04 -19.19 -8.60
N ASN A 21 -54.23 -18.98 -7.31
CA ASN A 21 -53.28 -19.06 -6.21
C ASN A 21 -53.58 -20.33 -5.38
N MET A 22 -52.54 -20.81 -4.67
CA MET A 22 -52.61 -21.48 -3.36
C MET A 22 -52.83 -23.00 -3.26
N LYS A 23 -51.77 -23.70 -2.76
CA LYS A 23 -51.69 -24.64 -1.60
C LYS A 23 -50.36 -25.43 -1.70
N ASN A 24 -49.26 -24.96 -1.10
CA ASN A 24 -48.77 -25.11 0.29
C ASN A 24 -48.15 -26.48 0.64
N THR A 25 -47.01 -26.41 1.34
CA THR A 25 -46.29 -27.45 2.12
C THR A 25 -45.34 -28.28 1.26
N GLU A 26 -44.01 -28.14 1.40
CA GLU A 26 -43.27 -28.50 2.62
C GLU A 26 -42.29 -27.43 3.13
N ARG A 27 -42.44 -27.12 4.42
CA ARG A 27 -41.45 -26.49 5.28
C ARG A 27 -40.34 -27.49 5.58
N THR A 28 -39.10 -27.12 5.33
CA THR A 28 -38.01 -27.45 6.26
C THR A 28 -37.42 -26.12 6.74
N ALA A 29 -37.54 -25.91 8.04
CA ALA A 29 -37.15 -24.69 8.71
C ALA A 29 -35.64 -24.64 8.93
N GLN A 30 -35.00 -23.50 8.65
CA GLN A 30 -34.00 -22.86 9.53
C GLN A 30 -33.41 -21.60 8.89
N GLY A 31 -33.43 -20.49 9.65
CA GLY A 31 -32.49 -19.37 9.48
C GLY A 31 -33.02 -18.16 8.71
N SER A 32 -33.60 -17.22 9.43
CA SER A 32 -33.70 -15.82 9.01
C SER A 32 -32.30 -15.21 8.87
N SER A 33 -31.89 -14.87 7.65
CA SER A 33 -30.90 -13.83 7.40
C SER A 33 -31.35 -12.98 6.21
N THR A 34 -31.39 -11.67 6.40
CA THR A 34 -31.42 -10.66 5.34
C THR A 34 -30.41 -11.06 4.26
N PRO A 35 -30.70 -10.96 2.94
CA PRO A 35 -29.70 -11.30 1.93
C PRO A 35 -28.47 -10.43 2.15
N ALA A 36 -27.41 -11.04 2.70
CA ALA A 36 -26.12 -10.41 2.85
C ALA A 36 -25.59 -10.16 1.44
N ILE A 37 -25.19 -8.93 1.15
CA ILE A 37 -24.53 -8.58 -0.11
C ILE A 37 -23.34 -9.51 -0.32
N THR A 38 -23.17 -10.04 -1.53
CA THR A 38 -22.03 -10.90 -1.87
C THR A 38 -20.82 -10.05 -2.24
N ASP A 39 -19.60 -10.59 -2.09
CA ASP A 39 -18.36 -9.93 -2.51
C ASP A 39 -18.43 -9.42 -3.95
N SER A 40 -18.96 -10.25 -4.85
CA SER A 40 -19.14 -9.90 -6.26
C SER A 40 -20.11 -8.74 -6.45
N GLN A 41 -21.18 -8.65 -5.66
CA GLN A 41 -22.14 -7.56 -5.75
C GLN A 41 -21.54 -6.27 -5.20
N LEU A 42 -20.81 -6.34 -4.08
CA LEU A 42 -20.12 -5.19 -3.50
C LEU A 42 -19.01 -4.67 -4.43
N GLU A 43 -18.23 -5.56 -5.05
CA GLU A 43 -17.23 -5.19 -6.05
C GLU A 43 -17.87 -4.50 -7.25
N GLN A 44 -19.00 -5.03 -7.74
CA GLN A 44 -19.74 -4.44 -8.84
C GLN A 44 -20.30 -3.05 -8.51
N ASP A 45 -20.84 -2.86 -7.31
CA ASP A 45 -21.38 -1.59 -6.86
C ASP A 45 -20.29 -0.52 -6.75
N VAL A 46 -19.14 -0.87 -6.16
CA VAL A 46 -17.97 0.01 -6.05
C VAL A 46 -17.40 0.32 -7.44
N GLN A 47 -17.24 -0.68 -8.30
CA GLN A 47 -16.76 -0.47 -9.67
C GLN A 47 -17.70 0.43 -10.47
N THR A 48 -19.01 0.29 -10.27
CA THR A 48 -20.03 1.16 -10.89
C THR A 48 -19.91 2.59 -10.39
N ALA A 49 -19.71 2.79 -9.09
CA ALA A 49 -19.50 4.12 -8.50
C ALA A 49 -18.23 4.79 -9.03
N LEU A 50 -17.12 4.07 -9.16
CA LEU A 50 -15.88 4.59 -9.75
C LEU A 50 -16.07 4.93 -11.24
N ASN A 51 -16.81 4.10 -11.98
CA ASN A 51 -17.09 4.32 -13.40
C ASN A 51 -18.08 5.47 -13.66
N SER A 52 -18.76 5.96 -12.62
CA SER A 52 -19.66 7.12 -12.72
C SER A 52 -18.92 8.42 -13.02
N ASP A 53 -17.64 8.52 -12.65
CA ASP A 53 -16.79 9.65 -12.98
C ASP A 53 -15.93 9.35 -14.23
N PRO A 54 -16.06 10.12 -15.32
CA PRO A 54 -15.28 9.89 -16.55
C PRO A 54 -13.76 9.94 -16.35
N THR A 55 -13.28 10.75 -15.41
CA THR A 55 -11.84 10.92 -15.14
C THR A 55 -11.27 9.74 -14.38
N ILE A 56 -12.05 9.16 -13.46
CA ILE A 56 -11.68 7.98 -12.68
C ILE A 56 -11.78 6.71 -13.54
N ARG A 57 -12.82 6.63 -14.39
CA ARG A 57 -12.97 5.53 -15.36
C ARG A 57 -11.77 5.41 -16.31
N ALA A 58 -11.21 6.54 -16.76
CA ALA A 58 -10.03 6.57 -17.62
C ALA A 58 -8.76 6.03 -16.91
N ALA A 59 -8.72 6.07 -15.58
CA ALA A 59 -7.60 5.54 -14.80
C ALA A 59 -7.61 4.00 -14.66
N ASN A 60 -8.70 3.34 -15.08
CA ASN A 60 -8.84 1.88 -15.09
C ASN A 60 -8.45 1.23 -13.75
N LEU A 61 -8.95 1.80 -12.65
CA LEU A 61 -8.71 1.32 -11.30
C LEU A 61 -9.32 -0.07 -11.11
N LYS A 62 -8.61 -0.93 -10.37
CA LYS A 62 -9.06 -2.26 -10.00
C LYS A 62 -9.68 -2.22 -8.61
N VAL A 63 -10.75 -2.97 -8.44
CA VAL A 63 -11.47 -3.11 -7.18
C VAL A 63 -11.46 -4.58 -6.77
N SER A 64 -11.25 -4.83 -5.49
CA SER A 64 -11.56 -6.11 -4.85
C SER A 64 -12.38 -5.83 -3.59
N ALA A 65 -13.42 -6.60 -3.33
CA ALA A 65 -14.28 -6.39 -2.17
C ALA A 65 -14.44 -7.65 -1.32
N ASP A 66 -14.63 -7.43 -0.02
CA ASP A 66 -14.92 -8.43 1.00
C ASP A 66 -16.16 -7.94 1.75
N ALA A 67 -17.31 -8.51 1.42
CA ALA A 67 -18.61 -8.11 1.95
C ALA A 67 -18.78 -8.51 3.42
N ASP A 68 -18.18 -9.63 3.83
CA ASP A 68 -18.18 -10.08 5.23
C ASP A 68 -17.50 -9.07 6.15
N LYS A 69 -16.42 -8.43 5.67
CA LYS A 69 -15.71 -7.36 6.39
C LYS A 69 -16.19 -5.96 6.05
N ASN A 70 -17.15 -5.83 5.14
CA ASN A 70 -17.56 -4.56 4.54
C ASN A 70 -16.34 -3.71 4.13
N LYS A 71 -15.37 -4.33 3.46
CA LYS A 71 -14.09 -3.72 3.06
C LYS A 71 -13.95 -3.77 1.54
N ALA A 72 -13.52 -2.69 0.92
CA ALA A 72 -13.08 -2.68 -0.47
C ALA A 72 -11.62 -2.20 -0.58
N GLU A 73 -10.86 -2.84 -1.46
CA GLU A 73 -9.50 -2.49 -1.79
C GLU A 73 -9.45 -1.96 -3.21
N ILE A 74 -8.90 -0.75 -3.36
CA ILE A 74 -8.81 -0.06 -4.64
C ILE A 74 -7.34 0.12 -4.97
N SER A 75 -6.94 -0.40 -6.12
CA SER A 75 -5.56 -0.33 -6.60
C SER A 75 -5.50 0.18 -8.03
N GLY A 76 -4.36 0.77 -8.38
CA GLY A 76 -4.13 1.30 -9.72
C GLY A 76 -3.23 2.52 -9.69
N THR A 77 -3.20 3.24 -10.81
CA THR A 77 -2.41 4.46 -10.95
C THR A 77 -3.31 5.62 -11.33
N VAL A 78 -3.21 6.74 -10.63
CA VAL A 78 -3.89 7.99 -10.99
C VAL A 78 -2.89 9.12 -11.20
N ALA A 79 -3.30 10.11 -11.99
CA ALA A 79 -2.43 11.22 -12.37
C ALA A 79 -2.24 12.27 -11.25
N SER A 80 -3.07 12.28 -10.21
CA SER A 80 -3.00 13.30 -9.15
C SER A 80 -3.70 12.87 -7.86
N GLU A 81 -3.30 13.47 -6.73
CA GLU A 81 -3.96 13.27 -5.44
C GLU A 81 -5.45 13.65 -5.45
N PRO A 82 -5.89 14.76 -6.08
CA PRO A 82 -7.31 15.05 -6.20
C PRO A 82 -8.12 13.93 -6.88
N LEU A 83 -7.56 13.28 -7.90
CA LEU A 83 -8.21 12.11 -8.53
C LEU A 83 -8.26 10.93 -7.58
N ARG A 84 -7.20 10.68 -6.80
CA ARG A 84 -7.18 9.66 -5.75
C ARG A 84 -8.27 9.91 -4.71
N THR A 85 -8.36 11.12 -4.15
CA THR A 85 -9.39 11.49 -3.18
C THR A 85 -10.79 11.31 -3.75
N ARG A 86 -11.02 11.76 -4.99
CA ARG A 86 -12.31 11.61 -5.66
C ARG A 86 -12.70 10.13 -5.84
N ALA A 87 -11.76 9.27 -6.21
CA ALA A 87 -12.01 7.84 -6.33
C ALA A 87 -12.43 7.21 -4.98
N ILE A 88 -11.74 7.57 -3.89
CA ILE A 88 -12.09 7.09 -2.54
C ILE A 88 -13.49 7.55 -2.15
N ASP A 89 -13.82 8.82 -2.39
CA ASP A 89 -15.13 9.38 -2.01
C ASP A 89 -16.26 8.71 -2.79
N LEU A 90 -16.08 8.47 -4.09
CA LEU A 90 -17.05 7.72 -4.91
C LEU A 90 -17.18 6.27 -4.44
N ALA A 91 -16.09 5.61 -4.09
CA ALA A 91 -16.18 4.25 -3.57
C ALA A 91 -16.95 4.19 -2.25
N LYS A 92 -16.75 5.17 -1.35
CA LYS A 92 -17.49 5.26 -0.08
C LYS A 92 -18.99 5.48 -0.28
N THR A 93 -19.45 6.05 -1.39
CA THR A 93 -20.88 6.20 -1.66
C THR A 93 -21.54 4.92 -2.15
N ALA A 94 -20.75 3.94 -2.60
CA ALA A 94 -21.28 2.68 -3.11
C ALA A 94 -21.99 1.86 -2.02
N HIS A 95 -21.47 1.87 -0.78
CA HIS A 95 -22.10 1.16 0.33
C HIS A 95 -21.88 1.89 1.67
N ALA A 96 -22.94 1.95 2.48
CA ALA A 96 -22.89 2.60 3.78
C ALA A 96 -21.93 1.88 4.73
N GLY A 97 -21.02 2.63 5.36
CA GLY A 97 -20.05 2.07 6.31
C GLY A 97 -18.89 1.29 5.67
N LEU A 98 -18.74 1.35 4.34
CA LEU A 98 -17.65 0.68 3.62
C LEU A 98 -16.27 1.19 4.05
N LEU A 99 -15.40 0.26 4.43
CA LEU A 99 -14.00 0.53 4.75
C LEU A 99 -13.15 0.44 3.48
N ILE A 100 -12.47 1.53 3.12
CA ILE A 100 -11.60 1.56 1.94
C ILE A 100 -10.15 1.33 2.33
N THR A 101 -9.55 0.31 1.72
CA THR A 101 -8.10 0.13 1.66
C THR A 101 -7.60 0.78 0.39
N ASP A 102 -6.71 1.75 0.53
CA ASP A 102 -6.24 2.58 -0.56
C ASP A 102 -4.80 2.20 -0.93
N GLU A 103 -4.69 1.48 -2.05
CA GLU A 103 -3.43 1.07 -2.66
C GLU A 103 -3.24 1.79 -4.01
N ILE A 104 -3.82 2.98 -4.15
CA ILE A 104 -3.76 3.79 -5.37
C ILE A 104 -2.41 4.52 -5.41
N LYS A 105 -1.64 4.27 -6.46
CA LYS A 105 -0.36 4.95 -6.72
C LYS A 105 -0.60 6.26 -7.46
N VAL A 106 -0.16 7.37 -6.90
CA VAL A 106 -0.19 8.66 -7.60
C VAL A 106 1.11 8.83 -8.36
N VAL A 107 1.02 8.81 -9.68
CA VAL A 107 2.14 9.11 -10.58
C VAL A 107 1.73 10.36 -11.36
N PRO A 108 2.24 11.54 -10.98
CA PRO A 108 2.04 12.75 -11.75
C PRO A 108 2.49 12.51 -13.20
N MET A 109 1.59 12.75 -14.15
CA MET A 109 1.98 12.74 -15.56
C MET A 109 2.96 13.90 -15.76
N GLU A 110 4.19 13.62 -16.17
CA GLU A 110 5.16 14.66 -16.47
C GLU A 110 4.54 15.67 -17.44
N PRO A 111 4.48 16.97 -17.10
CA PRO A 111 3.93 17.95 -18.02
C PRO A 111 4.79 17.94 -19.29
N THR A 112 4.14 17.96 -20.45
CA THR A 112 4.85 18.17 -21.71
C THR A 112 5.59 19.51 -21.64
N ARG A 113 6.74 19.58 -22.31
CA ARG A 113 7.77 20.65 -22.28
C ARG A 113 7.27 22.11 -22.32
N GLY A 114 6.01 22.36 -22.67
CA GLY A 114 5.38 23.69 -22.73
C GLY A 114 4.58 24.15 -21.49
N GLY A 115 4.51 23.35 -20.41
CA GLY A 115 3.66 23.64 -19.24
C GLY A 115 4.37 23.75 -17.88
N TYR A 116 5.70 23.89 -17.85
CA TYR A 116 6.44 23.97 -16.58
C TYR A 116 6.32 25.37 -15.97
N THR A 117 5.62 25.48 -14.85
CA THR A 117 5.77 26.65 -13.96
C THR A 117 7.10 26.55 -13.20
N GLU A 118 7.73 27.68 -12.87
CA GLU A 118 9.01 27.69 -12.12
C GLU A 118 8.91 26.97 -10.77
N ASP A 119 7.72 27.03 -10.14
CA ASP A 119 7.43 26.38 -8.87
C ASP A 119 7.48 24.85 -8.97
N GLN A 120 6.90 24.26 -10.01
CA GLN A 120 6.93 22.81 -10.25
C GLN A 120 8.35 22.30 -10.52
N ALA A 121 9.13 23.05 -11.30
CA ALA A 121 10.53 22.72 -11.55
C ALA A 121 11.38 22.77 -10.26
N ARG A 122 11.05 23.66 -9.33
CA ARG A 122 11.72 23.75 -8.02
C ARG A 122 11.38 22.54 -7.14
N GLU A 123 10.12 22.10 -7.13
CA GLU A 123 9.68 20.94 -6.37
C GLU A 123 10.30 19.63 -6.89
N GLU A 124 10.30 19.41 -8.22
CA GLU A 124 10.93 18.23 -8.81
C GLU A 124 12.43 18.18 -8.55
N ARG A 125 13.13 19.31 -8.66
CA ARG A 125 14.55 19.40 -8.28
C ARG A 125 14.75 19.13 -6.79
N ALA A 126 13.86 19.57 -5.92
CA ALA A 126 13.95 19.28 -4.48
C ALA A 126 13.77 17.78 -4.20
N LYS A 127 12.80 17.12 -4.87
CA LYS A 127 12.61 15.66 -4.78
C LYS A 127 13.80 14.90 -5.32
N ALA A 128 14.30 15.26 -6.51
CA ALA A 128 15.49 14.64 -7.11
C ALA A 128 16.73 14.80 -6.23
N ARG A 129 16.93 15.98 -5.62
CA ARG A 129 17.99 16.22 -4.64
C ARG A 129 17.84 15.35 -3.40
N GLY A 130 16.65 15.30 -2.80
CA GLY A 130 16.38 14.46 -1.63
C GLY A 130 16.58 12.96 -1.90
N SER A 131 16.20 12.48 -3.10
CA SER A 131 16.48 11.11 -3.52
C SER A 131 17.97 10.85 -3.72
N SER A 132 18.70 11.79 -4.33
CA SER A 132 20.16 11.71 -4.50
C SER A 132 20.89 11.73 -3.16
N GLU A 133 20.43 12.52 -2.20
CA GLU A 133 20.98 12.60 -0.84
C GLU A 133 20.75 11.29 -0.08
N LYS A 134 19.54 10.70 -0.14
CA LYS A 134 19.27 9.38 0.45
C LYS A 134 20.14 8.26 -0.14
N ILE A 135 20.41 8.33 -1.44
CA ILE A 135 21.34 7.38 -2.10
C ILE A 135 22.75 7.60 -1.56
N GLY A 136 23.19 8.86 -1.42
CA GLY A 136 24.47 9.22 -0.80
C GLY A 136 24.59 8.67 0.62
N ASP A 137 23.61 8.97 1.48
CA ASP A 137 23.52 8.45 2.84
C ASP A 137 23.62 6.91 2.88
N SER A 138 22.92 6.20 1.99
CA SER A 138 22.96 4.73 1.96
C SER A 138 24.34 4.18 1.57
N VAL A 139 25.04 4.85 0.65
CA VAL A 139 26.40 4.48 0.26
C VAL A 139 27.39 4.79 1.40
N ASP A 140 27.24 5.94 2.04
CA ASP A 140 28.05 6.34 3.19
C ASP A 140 27.86 5.37 4.37
N ASP A 141 26.61 4.99 4.68
CA ASP A 141 26.26 4.03 5.72
C ASP A 141 26.90 2.66 5.47
N ALA A 142 26.87 2.18 4.22
CA ALA A 142 27.52 0.93 3.84
C ALA A 142 29.03 1.01 4.05
N TRP A 143 29.66 2.15 3.71
CA TRP A 143 31.09 2.35 3.92
C TRP A 143 31.46 2.47 5.41
N ILE A 144 30.64 3.13 6.21
CA ILE A 144 30.77 3.20 7.67
C ILE A 144 30.67 1.79 8.27
N HIS A 145 29.65 1.01 7.87
CA HIS A 145 29.48 -0.38 8.31
C HIS A 145 30.74 -1.20 8.03
N MET A 146 31.26 -1.16 6.80
CA MET A 146 32.49 -1.88 6.42
C MET A 146 33.69 -1.47 7.27
N LYS A 147 33.88 -0.16 7.53
CA LYS A 147 34.97 0.33 8.40
C LYS A 147 34.84 -0.20 9.82
N ILE A 148 33.64 -0.16 10.40
CA ILE A 148 33.41 -0.60 11.78
C ILE A 148 33.66 -2.10 11.89
N VAL A 149 33.05 -2.89 11.00
CA VAL A 149 33.27 -4.34 10.95
C VAL A 149 34.75 -4.63 10.81
N GLY A 150 35.43 -4.03 9.82
CA GLY A 150 36.88 -4.16 9.62
C GLY A 150 37.71 -3.89 10.87
N LYS A 151 37.41 -2.82 11.62
CA LYS A 151 38.09 -2.50 12.88
C LYS A 151 37.78 -3.49 13.99
N LEU A 152 36.54 -4.01 14.08
CA LEU A 152 36.17 -5.05 15.04
C LEU A 152 36.86 -6.39 14.74
N ILE A 153 37.06 -6.73 13.46
CA ILE A 153 37.84 -7.93 13.04
C ILE A 153 39.28 -7.80 13.52
N GLY A 154 39.86 -6.62 13.30
CA GLY A 154 41.27 -6.34 13.60
C GLY A 154 41.58 -6.17 15.08
N ASP A 155 40.57 -6.00 15.93
CA ASP A 155 40.75 -5.82 17.37
C ASP A 155 40.69 -7.14 18.14
N SER A 156 41.76 -7.43 18.88
CA SER A 156 41.91 -8.67 19.65
C SER A 156 41.00 -8.76 20.88
N LYS A 157 40.38 -7.66 21.31
CA LYS A 157 39.53 -7.60 22.50
C LYS A 157 38.05 -7.78 22.15
N THR A 158 37.63 -7.47 20.93
CA THR A 158 36.24 -7.62 20.50
C THR A 158 35.95 -8.96 19.81
N PRO A 159 34.91 -9.70 20.23
CA PRO A 159 34.48 -10.90 19.53
C PRO A 159 33.59 -10.54 18.34
N GLU A 160 34.20 -10.18 17.21
CA GLU A 160 33.52 -9.73 15.99
C GLU A 160 32.34 -10.62 15.57
N ARG A 161 32.52 -11.96 15.55
CA ARG A 161 31.49 -12.93 15.12
C ARG A 161 30.21 -12.93 15.96
N LYS A 162 30.15 -12.19 17.07
CA LYS A 162 28.97 -12.08 17.95
C LYS A 162 28.38 -10.67 17.98
N ILE A 163 28.96 -9.72 17.26
CA ILE A 163 28.54 -8.32 17.23
C ILE A 163 27.95 -8.04 15.85
N ASN A 164 26.64 -7.79 15.81
CA ASN A 164 25.98 -7.29 14.61
C ASN A 164 26.04 -5.76 14.59
N VAL A 165 26.40 -5.19 13.44
CA VAL A 165 26.54 -3.74 13.25
C VAL A 165 25.50 -3.29 12.23
N ASP A 166 24.62 -2.38 12.63
CA ASP A 166 23.62 -1.76 11.76
C ASP A 166 23.93 -0.26 11.68
N VAL A 167 23.82 0.34 10.49
CA VAL A 167 24.11 1.76 10.28
C VAL A 167 22.98 2.38 9.46
N VAL A 168 22.37 3.43 9.99
CA VAL A 168 21.31 4.20 9.31
C VAL A 168 21.55 5.68 9.53
N GLN A 169 21.77 6.41 8.44
CA GLN A 169 22.06 7.84 8.39
C GLN A 169 23.18 8.28 9.35
N GLY A 170 24.23 7.47 9.46
CA GLY A 170 25.37 7.66 10.37
C GLY A 170 25.09 7.30 11.84
N VAL A 171 23.93 6.74 12.16
CA VAL A 171 23.61 6.19 13.49
C VAL A 171 23.95 4.71 13.51
N VAL A 172 24.92 4.34 14.32
CA VAL A 172 25.37 2.95 14.45
C VAL A 172 24.62 2.27 15.59
N THR A 173 24.11 1.06 15.35
CA THR A 173 23.54 0.20 16.39
C THR A 173 24.37 -1.09 16.50
N LEU A 174 24.89 -1.35 17.69
CA LEU A 174 25.66 -2.56 18.00
C LEU A 174 24.76 -3.55 18.76
N ARG A 175 24.55 -4.75 18.22
CA ARG A 175 23.70 -5.79 18.83
C ARG A 175 24.46 -7.10 18.99
N GLY A 176 24.00 -7.95 19.92
CA GLY A 176 24.56 -9.27 20.17
C GLY A 176 25.08 -9.45 21.58
N SER A 177 26.02 -10.39 21.77
CA SER A 177 26.52 -10.75 23.10
C SER A 177 28.05 -10.79 23.19
N VAL A 178 28.58 -10.26 24.29
CA VAL A 178 30.01 -10.26 24.60
C VAL A 178 30.28 -10.96 25.93
N ALA A 179 31.49 -11.44 26.15
CA ALA A 179 31.83 -12.21 27.35
C ALA A 179 32.13 -11.33 28.57
N ALA A 180 32.53 -10.07 28.36
CA ALA A 180 32.90 -9.15 29.43
C ALA A 180 32.50 -7.70 29.11
N GLN A 181 32.38 -6.88 30.16
CA GLN A 181 31.96 -5.48 30.03
C GLN A 181 32.99 -4.65 29.27
N GLU A 182 34.27 -4.99 29.39
CA GLU A 182 35.38 -4.33 28.68
C GLU A 182 35.21 -4.47 27.16
N GLN A 183 34.74 -5.62 26.69
CA GLN A 183 34.49 -5.86 25.26
C GLN A 183 33.33 -5.03 24.74
N LYS A 184 32.28 -4.84 25.57
CA LYS A 184 31.14 -3.98 25.25
C LYS A 184 31.59 -2.52 25.10
N THR A 185 32.40 -2.04 26.03
CA THR A 185 32.95 -0.68 26.01
C THR A 185 33.90 -0.48 24.83
N GLU A 186 34.72 -1.48 24.52
CA GLU A 186 35.68 -1.40 23.41
C GLU A 186 34.98 -1.39 22.04
N ALA A 187 33.95 -2.22 21.84
CA ALA A 187 33.16 -2.19 20.61
C ALA A 187 32.49 -0.83 20.38
N GLU A 188 31.95 -0.23 21.44
CA GLU A 188 31.39 1.12 21.38
C GLU A 188 32.45 2.17 21.06
N ARG A 189 33.63 2.06 21.67
CA ARG A 189 34.76 2.96 21.40
C ARG A 189 35.19 2.88 19.93
N ILE A 190 35.28 1.67 19.37
CA ILE A 190 35.64 1.45 17.96
C ILE A 190 34.60 2.08 17.03
N ALA A 191 33.31 1.84 17.29
CA ALA A 191 32.22 2.42 16.52
C ALA A 191 32.24 3.96 16.60
N LYS A 192 32.37 4.54 17.80
CA LYS A 192 32.41 6.00 17.99
C LYS A 192 33.58 6.68 17.30
N ASN A 193 34.74 6.01 17.22
CA ASN A 193 35.95 6.54 16.58
C ASN A 193 36.03 6.22 15.08
N THR A 194 34.91 5.95 14.42
CA THR A 194 34.88 5.71 12.97
C THR A 194 34.31 6.93 12.25
N ASP A 195 35.03 7.39 11.23
CA ASP A 195 34.64 8.58 10.47
C ASP A 195 33.27 8.39 9.83
N GLY A 196 32.42 9.41 9.93
CA GLY A 196 31.03 9.39 9.45
C GLY A 196 30.01 8.96 10.50
N VAL A 197 30.45 8.43 11.65
CA VAL A 197 29.55 8.06 12.75
C VAL A 197 29.08 9.31 13.49
N LYS A 198 27.76 9.53 13.53
CA LYS A 198 27.11 10.64 14.25
C LYS A 198 26.76 10.25 15.68
N SER A 199 26.29 9.03 15.88
CA SER A 199 25.97 8.49 17.20
C SER A 199 26.04 6.97 17.23
N VAL A 200 26.18 6.41 18.42
CA VAL A 200 26.25 4.96 18.64
C VAL A 200 25.24 4.54 19.69
N LYS A 201 24.42 3.56 19.34
CA LYS A 201 23.51 2.84 20.24
C LYS A 201 24.13 1.49 20.56
N ASN A 202 24.62 1.34 21.79
CA ASN A 202 25.25 0.10 22.24
C ASN A 202 24.23 -0.80 22.95
N GLU A 203 23.65 -1.73 22.20
CA GLU A 203 22.66 -2.70 22.66
C GLU A 203 23.30 -4.08 22.96
N LEU A 204 24.63 -4.14 23.12
CA LEU A 204 25.33 -5.38 23.45
C LEU A 204 24.97 -5.86 24.87
N VAL A 205 24.78 -7.17 25.00
CA VAL A 205 24.51 -7.84 26.29
C VAL A 205 25.76 -8.58 26.75
N VAL A 206 26.14 -8.38 28.02
CA VAL A 206 27.25 -9.13 28.61
C VAL A 206 26.74 -10.49 29.09
N MET A 207 27.29 -11.56 28.51
CA MET A 207 27.01 -12.95 28.86
C MET A 207 28.33 -13.64 29.23
N PRO A 208 28.71 -13.62 30.52
CA PRO A 208 29.91 -14.31 30.99
C PRO A 208 29.81 -15.79 30.64
N ARG A 209 30.86 -16.36 30.03
CA ARG A 209 30.95 -17.82 29.96
C ARG A 209 31.21 -18.34 31.37
N SER A 210 30.26 -19.07 31.95
CA SER A 210 30.50 -19.83 33.16
C SER A 210 31.67 -20.78 32.91
N LYS A 211 32.74 -20.68 33.71
CA LYS A 211 33.78 -21.71 33.75
C LYS A 211 33.11 -23.02 34.20
N ALA A 212 33.12 -24.03 33.34
CA ALA A 212 32.93 -25.42 33.74
C ALA A 212 34.27 -25.96 34.25
#